data_AF-A0A3B0XW84-F1
#
_entry.id   AF-A0A3B0XW84-F1
#
_cell.length_a   1.000
_cell.length_b   1.000
_cell.length_c   1.000
_cell.angle_alpha   90.00
_cell.angle_beta   90.00
_cell.angle_gamma   90.00
#
_symmetry.space_group_name_H-M   'P 1'
#
loop_
_entity.id
_entity.type
_entity.pdbx_description
1 polymer ?
#
loop_
_entity_poly.entity_id
_entity_poly.type
_entity_poly.pdbx_seq_one_letter_code
_entity_poly.pdbx_strand_id
1 'polypeptide(L)'
;TIGFGKETKGKQRLMITEESGETYEELIPKWRHINVFEGEHVEQGEIIADGEPNPHDILRLRGVEQLADYLVKEIQDVYRLQGVKINDKHIEVIIKQMLRKAEVITGGDSRYHKGEIIEFSKLKKVNIQLEEEGKVPCSYQMLLLGITKGSLVTESFISAASFQETTRVLTEASVRGSRDDLRGLKENVIVGRLIPAGTGLAFHKERRRKRQSETQQTALQLLASATAALEGSTAGS
;
A
#
# COMPACT_ATOMS: atom_id res chain seq x y z
N THR A 1 27.27 14.79 3.49
CA THR A 1 27.72 16.17 3.82
C THR A 1 26.84 17.20 3.13
N ILE A 2 26.53 18.29 3.82
CA ILE A 2 25.71 19.39 3.27
C ILE A 2 26.58 20.41 2.53
N GLY A 3 26.08 20.88 1.39
CA GLY A 3 26.60 22.02 0.63
C GLY A 3 25.48 22.95 0.17
N PHE A 4 25.82 24.21 -0.12
CA PHE A 4 24.87 25.17 -0.69
C PHE A 4 25.20 25.48 -2.14
N GLY A 5 24.19 25.37 -3.01
CA GLY A 5 24.32 25.62 -4.44
C GLY A 5 23.95 27.06 -4.84
N LYS A 6 24.00 27.34 -6.15
CA LYS A 6 23.64 28.65 -6.71
C LYS A 6 22.18 28.99 -6.41
N GLU A 7 21.96 30.15 -5.80
CA GLU A 7 20.63 30.64 -5.47
C GLU A 7 19.78 30.87 -6.73
N THR A 8 18.49 30.56 -6.63
CA THR A 8 17.48 30.84 -7.66
C THR A 8 16.48 31.86 -7.11
N LYS A 9 15.68 32.51 -7.97
CA LYS A 9 14.69 33.54 -7.54
C LYS A 9 13.83 33.05 -6.36
N GLY A 10 14.12 33.57 -5.16
CA GLY A 10 13.40 33.28 -3.92
C GLY A 10 13.67 31.92 -3.25
N LYS A 11 14.58 31.09 -3.80
CA LYS A 11 14.90 29.77 -3.25
C LYS A 11 16.41 29.58 -3.10
N GLN A 12 16.82 29.03 -1.97
CA GLN A 12 18.17 28.57 -1.69
C GLN A 12 18.27 27.09 -2.10
N ARG A 13 19.36 26.72 -2.78
CA ARG A 13 19.59 25.34 -3.22
C ARG A 13 20.42 24.63 -2.15
N LEU A 14 19.84 23.60 -1.54
CA LEU A 14 20.54 22.68 -0.65
C LEU A 14 21.04 21.50 -1.48
N MET A 15 22.29 21.12 -1.30
CA MET A 15 22.90 19.95 -1.92
C MET A 15 23.34 18.99 -0.80
N ILE A 16 22.84 17.76 -0.85
CA ILE A 16 23.22 16.70 0.09
C ILE A 16 24.07 15.72 -0.71
N THR A 17 25.33 15.58 -0.33
CA THR A 17 26.26 14.63 -0.96
C THR A 17 26.39 13.41 -0.06
N GLU A 18 26.05 12.24 -0.58
CA GLU A 18 26.27 10.96 0.10
C GLU A 18 27.75 10.54 0.05
N GLU A 19 28.15 9.61 0.91
CA GLU A 19 29.50 9.01 0.87
C GLU A 19 29.75 8.23 -0.43
N SER A 20 28.69 7.79 -1.09
CA SER A 20 28.69 7.14 -2.41
C SER A 20 29.06 8.08 -3.56
N GLY A 21 29.03 9.40 -3.32
CA GLY A 21 29.22 10.44 -4.33
C GLY A 21 27.93 10.86 -5.05
N GLU A 22 26.79 10.25 -4.74
CA GLU A 22 25.49 10.72 -5.24
C GLU A 22 25.08 12.04 -4.57
N THR A 23 24.60 12.99 -5.37
CA THR A 23 24.18 14.31 -4.91
C THR A 23 22.68 14.48 -5.08
N TYR A 24 21.98 14.75 -3.98
CA TYR A 24 20.57 15.12 -3.97
C TYR A 24 20.42 16.63 -3.83
N GLU A 25 19.68 17.27 -4.73
CA GLU A 25 19.42 18.70 -4.68
C GLU A 25 17.97 18.99 -4.28
N GLU A 26 17.79 19.92 -3.34
CA GLU A 26 16.47 20.40 -2.94
C GLU A 26 16.42 21.93 -2.87
N LEU A 27 15.29 22.50 -3.29
CA LEU A 27 15.09 23.95 -3.33
C LEU A 27 14.25 24.41 -2.13
N ILE A 28 14.92 24.99 -1.14
CA ILE A 28 14.30 25.51 0.08
C ILE A 28 13.94 26.98 -0.12
N PRO A 29 12.69 27.42 0.18
CA PRO A 29 12.35 28.84 0.13
C PRO A 29 13.19 29.66 1.11
N LYS A 30 13.68 30.84 0.69
CA LYS A 30 14.58 31.68 1.51
C LYS A 30 13.98 32.20 2.82
N TRP A 31 12.66 32.19 2.95
CA TRP A 31 11.97 32.61 4.16
C TRP A 31 11.94 31.52 5.25
N ARG A 32 12.35 30.29 4.92
CA ARG A 32 12.43 29.17 5.86
C ARG A 32 13.83 29.14 6.45
N HIS A 33 13.93 29.17 7.78
CA HIS A 33 15.22 29.11 8.46
C HIS A 33 15.81 27.70 8.35
N ILE A 34 17.08 27.61 7.96
CA ILE A 34 17.84 26.36 7.82
C ILE A 34 18.69 26.22 9.08
N ASN A 35 18.58 25.07 9.75
CA ASN A 35 19.20 24.85 11.06
C ASN A 35 20.58 24.18 10.99
N VAL A 36 21.04 23.88 9.77
CA VAL A 36 22.29 23.15 9.50
C VAL A 36 23.32 24.06 8.83
N PHE A 37 24.60 23.74 9.04
CA PHE A 37 25.73 24.46 8.48
C PHE A 37 26.32 23.76 7.25
N GLU A 38 27.04 24.53 6.43
CA GLU A 38 27.80 23.97 5.31
C GLU A 38 28.94 23.08 5.82
N GLY A 39 29.09 21.89 5.25
CA GLY A 39 30.06 20.90 5.71
C GLY A 39 29.58 20.02 6.86
N GLU A 40 28.38 20.26 7.40
CA GLU A 40 27.81 19.42 8.45
C GLU A 40 27.38 18.04 7.91
N HIS A 41 27.50 17.03 8.78
CA HIS A 41 27.01 15.68 8.53
C HIS A 41 25.62 15.55 9.13
N VAL A 42 24.66 15.13 8.31
CA VAL A 42 23.27 14.89 8.73
C VAL A 42 22.86 13.48 8.36
N GLU A 43 22.00 12.91 9.17
CA GLU A 43 21.43 11.59 8.93
C GLU A 43 20.14 11.68 8.11
N GLN A 44 19.80 10.60 7.40
CA GLN A 44 18.58 10.55 6.62
C GLN A 44 17.35 10.72 7.52
N GLY A 45 16.52 11.72 7.20
CA GLY A 45 15.32 12.03 7.97
C GLY A 45 15.51 13.03 9.09
N GLU A 46 16.68 13.64 9.26
CA GLU A 46 16.91 14.75 10.19
C GLU A 46 16.17 16.03 9.74
N ILE A 47 15.84 16.90 10.71
CA ILE A 47 15.12 18.15 10.42
C ILE A 47 16.15 19.23 10.03
N ILE A 48 16.15 19.57 8.75
CA ILE A 48 17.12 20.50 8.16
C ILE A 48 16.63 21.96 8.21
N ALA A 49 15.31 22.17 8.19
CA ALA A 49 14.70 23.50 8.14
C ALA A 49 13.40 23.58 8.93
N ASP A 50 13.13 24.75 9.51
CA ASP A 50 11.99 24.99 10.41
C ASP A 50 10.64 24.89 9.73
N GLY A 51 9.68 24.24 10.41
CA GLY A 51 8.26 24.23 10.05
C GLY A 51 7.67 22.82 10.05
N GLU A 52 6.39 22.73 9.70
CA GLU A 52 5.66 21.46 9.80
C GLU A 52 6.28 20.36 8.93
N PRO A 53 6.57 19.17 9.47
CA PRO A 53 7.04 18.05 8.68
C PRO A 53 5.93 17.52 7.77
N ASN A 54 6.29 17.21 6.53
CA ASN A 54 5.37 16.65 5.56
C ASN A 54 5.18 15.14 5.82
N PRO A 55 3.93 14.65 6.01
CA PRO A 55 3.66 13.23 6.22
C PRO A 55 4.22 12.31 5.12
N HIS A 56 4.27 12.77 3.88
CA HIS A 56 4.83 11.99 2.78
C HIS A 56 6.35 11.84 2.91
N ASP A 57 7.05 12.86 3.41
CA ASP A 57 8.50 12.81 3.62
C ASP A 57 8.84 11.98 4.85
N ILE A 58 8.03 12.05 5.92
CA ILE A 58 8.18 11.16 7.09
C ILE A 58 8.09 9.69 6.64
N LEU A 59 7.10 9.35 5.80
CA LEU A 59 6.96 7.97 5.30
C LEU A 59 8.18 7.50 4.51
N ARG A 60 8.67 8.37 3.62
CA ARG A 60 9.77 8.05 2.70
C ARG A 60 11.12 7.95 3.41
N LEU A 61 11.36 8.82 4.40
CA LEU A 61 12.67 8.96 5.05
C LEU A 61 12.78 8.18 6.36
N ARG A 62 11.70 8.15 7.16
CA ARG A 62 11.71 7.53 8.49
C ARG A 62 10.95 6.21 8.55
N GLY A 63 9.92 6.05 7.71
CA GLY A 63 9.16 4.81 7.59
C GLY A 63 7.75 4.87 8.16
N VAL A 64 7.10 3.69 8.20
CA VAL A 64 5.68 3.53 8.56
C VAL A 64 5.45 3.80 10.05
N GLU A 65 6.34 3.33 10.92
CA GLU A 65 6.17 3.42 12.38
C GLU A 65 6.24 4.88 12.84
N GLN A 66 7.26 5.61 12.40
CA GLN A 66 7.46 7.02 12.73
C GLN A 66 6.35 7.90 12.17
N LEU A 67 5.83 7.57 10.99
CA LEU A 67 4.64 8.23 10.46
C LEU A 67 3.41 7.98 11.33
N ALA A 68 3.19 6.73 11.74
CA ALA A 68 2.03 6.36 12.54
C ALA A 68 2.06 7.09 13.90
N ASP A 69 3.20 7.11 14.57
CA ASP A 69 3.38 7.81 15.85
C ASP A 69 3.12 9.31 15.70
N TYR A 70 3.67 9.92 14.64
CA TYR A 70 3.44 11.32 14.32
C TYR A 70 1.95 11.63 14.12
N LEU A 71 1.27 10.86 13.25
CA LEU A 71 -0.15 11.08 12.96
C LEU A 71 -1.05 10.83 14.17
N VAL A 72 -0.76 9.79 14.96
CA VAL A 72 -1.49 9.50 16.20
C VAL A 72 -1.37 10.69 17.15
N LYS A 73 -0.15 11.19 17.37
CA LYS A 73 0.10 12.32 18.27
C LYS A 73 -0.63 13.60 17.82
N GLU A 74 -0.46 14.01 16.57
CA GLU A 74 -1.08 15.24 16.04
C GLU A 74 -2.61 15.19 16.10
N ILE A 75 -3.21 14.06 15.72
CA ILE A 75 -4.67 13.89 15.79
C ILE A 75 -5.15 13.86 17.24
N GLN A 76 -4.43 13.15 18.11
CA GLN A 76 -4.78 12.99 19.51
C GLN A 76 -4.70 14.33 20.26
N ASP A 77 -3.73 15.18 19.95
CA ASP A 77 -3.56 16.48 20.60
C ASP A 77 -4.73 17.42 20.27
N VAL A 78 -5.30 17.36 19.06
CA VAL A 78 -6.55 18.08 18.72
C VAL A 78 -7.75 17.57 19.53
N TYR A 79 -7.91 16.24 19.65
CA TYR A 79 -9.01 15.66 20.45
C TYR A 79 -8.86 15.98 21.94
N ARG A 80 -7.64 15.93 22.47
CA ARG A 80 -7.32 16.31 23.85
C ARG A 80 -7.64 17.78 24.10
N LEU A 81 -7.31 18.67 23.16
CA LEU A 81 -7.62 20.10 23.25
C LEU A 81 -9.14 20.34 23.34
N GLN A 82 -9.94 19.53 22.64
CA GLN A 82 -11.40 19.57 22.70
C GLN A 82 -11.99 18.81 23.90
N GLY A 83 -11.16 18.23 24.77
CA GLY A 83 -11.58 17.47 25.94
C GLY A 83 -12.19 16.09 25.61
N VAL A 84 -12.06 15.61 24.38
CA VAL A 84 -12.61 14.33 23.93
C VAL A 84 -11.55 13.25 24.09
N LYS A 85 -11.88 12.20 24.84
CA LYS A 85 -10.99 11.03 25.01
C LYS A 85 -11.31 9.98 23.94
N ILE A 86 -10.35 9.73 23.05
CA ILE A 86 -10.38 8.64 22.08
C ILE A 86 -9.17 7.72 22.30
N ASN A 87 -9.36 6.41 22.09
CA ASN A 87 -8.27 5.45 22.17
C ASN A 87 -7.47 5.43 20.85
N ASP A 88 -6.15 5.43 20.96
CA ASP A 88 -5.21 5.46 19.84
C ASP A 88 -5.47 4.34 18.82
N LYS A 89 -5.97 3.18 19.26
CA LYS A 89 -6.37 2.05 18.40
C LYS A 89 -7.31 2.46 17.27
N HIS A 90 -8.20 3.42 17.49
CA HIS A 90 -9.12 3.88 16.44
C HIS A 90 -8.38 4.65 15.36
N ILE A 91 -7.42 5.49 15.75
CA ILE A 91 -6.61 6.31 14.85
C ILE A 91 -5.66 5.40 14.06
N GLU A 92 -5.00 4.45 14.74
CA GLU A 92 -4.12 3.46 14.11
C GLU A 92 -4.85 2.64 13.04
N VAL A 93 -6.11 2.24 13.30
CA VAL A 93 -6.92 1.51 12.31
C VAL A 93 -7.17 2.37 11.07
N ILE A 94 -7.36 3.68 11.22
CA ILE A 94 -7.54 4.61 10.10
C ILE A 94 -6.21 4.80 9.34
N ILE A 95 -5.10 5.02 10.04
CA ILE A 95 -3.76 5.16 9.43
C ILE A 95 -3.41 3.89 8.65
N LYS A 96 -3.71 2.72 9.20
CA LYS A 96 -3.57 1.44 8.50
C LYS A 96 -4.37 1.39 7.20
N GLN A 97 -5.56 2.02 7.14
CA GLN A 97 -6.32 2.13 5.88
C GLN A 97 -5.66 3.10 4.89
N MET A 98 -5.07 4.19 5.37
CA MET A 98 -4.36 5.17 4.54
C MET A 98 -3.08 4.60 3.91
N LEU A 99 -2.45 3.62 4.56
CA LEU A 99 -1.22 2.94 4.13
C LEU A 99 -1.48 1.58 3.44
N ARG A 100 -2.68 1.35 2.89
CA ARG A 100 -3.02 0.05 2.26
C ARG A 100 -2.34 -0.19 0.92
N LYS A 101 -1.80 0.84 0.28
CA LYS A 101 -1.25 0.77 -1.06
C LYS A 101 0.25 0.93 -1.04
N ALA A 102 0.89 0.25 -2.00
CA ALA A 102 2.29 0.38 -2.29
C ALA A 102 2.45 0.60 -3.80
N GLU A 103 3.44 1.41 -4.16
CA GLU A 103 3.85 1.64 -5.54
C GLU A 103 5.10 0.81 -5.83
N VAL A 104 5.11 0.11 -6.96
CA VAL A 104 6.24 -0.72 -7.38
C VAL A 104 7.34 0.16 -7.97
N ILE A 105 8.53 0.12 -7.38
CA ILE A 105 9.74 0.82 -7.88
C ILE A 105 10.41 -0.02 -8.95
N THR A 106 10.53 -1.33 -8.72
CA THR A 106 11.16 -2.28 -9.64
C THR A 106 10.39 -3.59 -9.62
N GLY A 107 9.96 -4.05 -10.79
CA GLY A 107 9.12 -5.25 -10.93
C GLY A 107 9.81 -6.56 -10.56
N GLY A 108 11.15 -6.62 -10.64
CA GLY A 108 11.89 -7.88 -10.47
C GLY A 108 11.38 -8.93 -11.46
N ASP A 109 11.22 -10.17 -10.99
CA ASP A 109 10.62 -11.27 -11.75
C ASP A 109 9.08 -11.37 -11.57
N SER A 110 8.47 -10.36 -10.94
CA SER A 110 7.02 -10.30 -10.79
C SER A 110 6.34 -9.83 -12.07
N ARG A 111 5.03 -10.05 -12.16
CA ARG A 111 4.19 -9.53 -13.26
C ARG A 111 3.92 -8.01 -13.20
N TYR A 112 4.42 -7.32 -12.18
CA TYR A 112 4.08 -5.94 -11.91
C TYR A 112 5.06 -4.98 -12.59
N HIS A 113 4.53 -3.85 -13.04
CA HIS A 113 5.32 -2.84 -13.73
C HIS A 113 5.73 -1.70 -12.79
N LYS A 114 6.81 -1.00 -13.15
CA LYS A 114 7.23 0.20 -12.41
C LYS A 114 6.11 1.26 -12.43
N GLY A 115 5.84 1.85 -11.27
CA GLY A 115 4.78 2.84 -11.06
C GLY A 115 3.39 2.25 -10.85
N GLU A 116 3.25 0.92 -10.86
CA GLU A 116 1.97 0.28 -10.60
C GLU A 116 1.61 0.37 -9.12
N ILE A 117 0.37 0.79 -8.82
CA ILE A 117 -0.14 0.91 -7.45
C ILE A 117 -0.97 -0.32 -7.11
N ILE A 118 -0.49 -1.10 -6.15
CA ILE A 118 -1.13 -2.36 -5.74
C ILE A 118 -1.39 -2.39 -4.24
N GLU A 119 -2.25 -3.32 -3.81
CA GLU A 119 -2.48 -3.50 -2.37
C GLU A 119 -1.25 -4.13 -1.71
N PHE A 120 -0.77 -3.52 -0.63
CA PHE A 120 0.43 -3.95 0.07
C PHE A 120 0.35 -5.42 0.53
N SER A 121 -0.84 -5.86 0.97
CA SER A 121 -1.08 -7.26 1.36
C SER A 121 -0.95 -8.26 0.21
N LYS A 122 -1.24 -7.84 -1.04
CA LYS A 122 -1.05 -8.68 -2.23
C LYS A 122 0.41 -8.68 -2.66
N LEU A 123 1.03 -7.50 -2.68
CA LEU A 123 2.46 -7.33 -3.00
C LEU A 123 3.31 -8.22 -2.08
N LYS A 124 3.09 -8.13 -0.77
CA LYS A 124 3.82 -8.92 0.23
C LYS A 124 3.71 -10.43 -0.01
N LYS A 125 2.52 -10.92 -0.39
CA LYS A 125 2.33 -12.35 -0.71
C LYS A 125 3.08 -12.78 -1.97
N VAL A 126 3.07 -11.93 -3.00
CA VAL A 126 3.80 -12.22 -4.25
C VAL A 126 5.30 -12.22 -3.99
N ASN A 127 5.82 -11.30 -3.19
CA ASN A 127 7.25 -11.28 -2.84
C ASN A 127 7.65 -12.52 -2.05
N ILE A 128 6.88 -12.92 -1.03
CA ILE A 128 7.15 -14.15 -0.28
C ILE A 128 7.21 -15.36 -1.23
N GLN A 129 6.27 -15.47 -2.18
CA GLN A 129 6.28 -16.54 -3.16
C GLN A 129 7.50 -16.50 -4.09
N LEU A 130 7.89 -15.32 -4.57
CA LEU A 130 9.06 -15.17 -5.44
C LEU A 130 10.36 -15.52 -4.70
N GLU A 131 10.47 -15.13 -3.43
CA GLU A 131 11.60 -15.48 -2.56
C GLU A 131 11.67 -17.00 -2.34
N GLU A 132 10.54 -17.66 -2.11
CA GLU A 132 10.46 -19.13 -2.01
C GLU A 132 10.87 -19.84 -3.32
N GLU A 133 10.59 -19.22 -4.48
CA GLU A 133 10.99 -19.71 -5.80
C GLU A 133 12.44 -19.34 -6.18
N GLY A 134 13.17 -18.62 -5.31
CA GLY A 134 14.54 -18.16 -5.58
C GLY A 134 14.65 -17.07 -6.66
N LYS A 135 13.54 -16.37 -6.94
CA LYS A 135 13.45 -15.29 -7.92
C LYS A 135 13.67 -13.93 -7.28
N VAL A 136 13.89 -12.90 -8.10
CA VAL A 136 14.08 -11.53 -7.61
C VAL A 136 12.73 -10.92 -7.22
N PRO A 137 12.50 -10.58 -5.93
CA PRO A 137 11.25 -9.95 -5.49
C PRO A 137 11.12 -8.54 -6.04
N CYS A 138 9.88 -8.02 -6.07
CA CYS A 138 9.65 -6.64 -6.49
C CYS A 138 10.00 -5.66 -5.37
N SER A 139 10.69 -4.57 -5.74
CA SER A 139 10.95 -3.45 -4.84
C SER A 139 9.78 -2.47 -4.88
N TYR A 140 9.41 -1.92 -3.73
CA TYR A 140 8.23 -1.09 -3.57
C TYR A 140 8.43 0.00 -2.53
N GLN A 141 7.64 1.06 -2.65
CA GLN A 141 7.47 2.09 -1.62
C GLN A 141 6.03 2.12 -1.12
N MET A 142 5.87 2.32 0.18
CA MET A 142 4.54 2.52 0.77
C MET A 142 3.97 3.86 0.31
N LEU A 143 2.67 3.87 0.00
CA LEU A 143 1.98 5.06 -0.46
C LEU A 143 0.96 5.52 0.57
N LEU A 144 1.17 6.73 1.11
CA LEU A 144 0.19 7.40 1.95
C LEU A 144 -0.93 7.98 1.09
N LEU A 145 -2.14 7.45 1.21
CA LEU A 145 -3.32 7.97 0.54
C LEU A 145 -4.29 8.59 1.56
N GLY A 146 -4.80 9.79 1.26
CA GLY A 146 -5.89 10.38 2.02
C GLY A 146 -7.14 9.48 1.99
N ILE A 147 -7.98 9.57 3.03
CA ILE A 147 -9.13 8.66 3.24
C ILE A 147 -10.06 8.60 2.03
N THR A 148 -10.35 9.75 1.41
CA THR A 148 -11.20 9.84 0.22
C THR A 148 -10.60 9.08 -0.97
N LYS A 149 -9.31 9.32 -1.25
CA LYS A 149 -8.61 8.68 -2.38
C LYS A 149 -8.41 7.18 -2.12
N GLY A 150 -8.04 6.79 -0.89
CA GLY A 150 -7.90 5.39 -0.50
C GLY A 150 -9.22 4.60 -0.59
N SER A 151 -10.35 5.25 -0.34
CA SER A 151 -11.69 4.64 -0.43
C SER A 151 -12.17 4.40 -1.86
N LEU A 152 -11.73 5.23 -2.81
CA LEU A 152 -12.00 5.05 -4.24
C LEU A 152 -11.15 3.91 -4.84
N VAL A 153 -9.89 3.78 -4.41
CA VAL A 153 -8.95 2.78 -4.92
C VAL A 153 -9.07 1.45 -4.14
N THR A 154 -10.29 0.91 -4.06
CA THR A 154 -10.56 -0.41 -3.44
C THR A 154 -10.74 -1.50 -4.48
N GLU A 155 -10.64 -2.77 -4.07
CA GLU A 155 -10.79 -3.91 -5.01
C GLU A 155 -12.25 -4.13 -5.42
N SER A 156 -13.15 -3.78 -4.51
CA SER A 156 -14.59 -3.86 -4.74
C SER A 156 -15.05 -2.63 -5.49
N PHE A 157 -15.25 -2.77 -6.80
CA PHE A 157 -15.82 -1.67 -7.59
C PHE A 157 -17.26 -1.38 -7.15
N ILE A 158 -17.99 -2.37 -6.61
CA ILE A 158 -19.35 -2.18 -6.06
C ILE A 158 -19.29 -1.26 -4.83
N SER A 159 -18.34 -1.52 -3.92
CA SER A 159 -18.14 -0.69 -2.73
C SER A 159 -17.61 0.69 -3.09
N ALA A 160 -16.67 0.79 -4.04
CA ALA A 160 -16.14 2.07 -4.51
C ALA A 160 -17.22 2.94 -5.18
N ALA A 161 -18.01 2.35 -6.08
CA ALA A 161 -19.09 3.04 -6.79
C ALA A 161 -20.20 3.56 -5.86
N SER A 162 -20.38 2.90 -4.70
CA SER A 162 -21.32 3.34 -3.65
C SER A 162 -20.82 4.51 -2.81
N PHE A 163 -19.53 4.85 -2.87
CA PHE A 163 -18.96 5.95 -2.10
C PHE A 163 -19.07 7.27 -2.87
N GLN A 164 -18.35 7.41 -3.98
CA GLN A 164 -18.32 8.59 -4.85
C GLN A 164 -17.92 8.18 -6.29
N GLU A 165 -18.01 9.10 -7.25
CA GLU A 165 -17.54 8.93 -8.65
C GLU A 165 -18.13 7.70 -9.38
N THR A 166 -19.39 7.35 -9.11
CA THR A 166 -20.06 6.13 -9.60
C THR A 166 -19.88 5.89 -11.11
N THR A 167 -20.08 6.91 -11.95
CA THR A 167 -19.96 6.78 -13.42
C THR A 167 -18.55 6.38 -13.84
N ARG A 168 -17.52 7.01 -13.26
CA ARG A 168 -16.12 6.71 -13.56
C ARG A 168 -15.75 5.30 -13.13
N VAL A 169 -16.09 4.93 -11.89
CA VAL A 169 -15.77 3.61 -11.31
C VAL A 169 -16.42 2.47 -12.11
N LEU A 170 -17.70 2.60 -12.48
CA LEU A 170 -18.39 1.58 -13.25
C LEU A 170 -17.88 1.47 -14.69
N THR A 171 -17.51 2.60 -15.31
CA THR A 171 -16.93 2.60 -16.67
C THR A 171 -15.59 1.87 -16.66
N GLU A 172 -14.70 2.19 -15.71
CA GLU A 172 -13.39 1.57 -15.57
C GLU A 172 -13.50 0.07 -15.28
N ALA A 173 -14.43 -0.33 -14.40
CA ALA A 173 -14.71 -1.74 -14.12
C ALA A 173 -15.25 -2.48 -15.35
N SER A 174 -16.12 -1.84 -16.14
CA SER A 174 -16.68 -2.43 -17.37
C SER A 174 -15.61 -2.63 -18.45
N VAL A 175 -14.75 -1.62 -18.66
CA VAL A 175 -13.64 -1.69 -19.63
C VAL A 175 -12.63 -2.78 -19.26
N ARG A 176 -12.34 -2.95 -17.96
CA ARG A 176 -11.42 -4.01 -17.49
C ARG A 176 -12.06 -5.39 -17.39
N GLY A 177 -13.39 -5.49 -17.50
CA GLY A 177 -14.11 -6.74 -17.22
C GLY A 177 -13.94 -7.21 -15.77
N SER A 178 -13.84 -6.27 -14.83
CA SER A 178 -13.57 -6.53 -13.41
C SER A 178 -14.66 -7.40 -12.79
N ARG A 179 -14.26 -8.32 -11.91
CA ARG A 179 -15.15 -9.17 -11.11
C ARG A 179 -14.98 -8.86 -9.63
N ASP A 180 -16.11 -8.82 -8.92
CA ASP A 180 -16.14 -8.55 -7.48
C ASP A 180 -16.29 -9.87 -6.68
N ASP A 181 -15.41 -10.08 -5.71
CA ASP A 181 -15.35 -11.29 -4.89
C ASP A 181 -16.24 -11.25 -3.63
N LEU A 182 -16.88 -10.13 -3.32
CA LEU A 182 -17.80 -9.97 -2.19
C LEU A 182 -17.17 -10.35 -0.82
N ARG A 183 -15.96 -9.88 -0.54
CA ARG A 183 -15.17 -10.14 0.69
C ARG A 183 -15.36 -9.14 1.84
N GLY A 184 -15.90 -7.97 1.55
CA GLY A 184 -16.08 -6.80 2.40
C GLY A 184 -17.53 -6.57 2.82
N LEU A 185 -17.73 -5.52 3.61
CA LEU A 185 -19.01 -5.25 4.27
C LEU A 185 -20.04 -4.64 3.31
N LYS A 186 -19.70 -3.51 2.66
CA LYS A 186 -20.65 -2.71 1.86
C LYS A 186 -21.24 -3.49 0.69
N GLU A 187 -20.41 -4.17 -0.08
CA GLU A 187 -20.86 -5.00 -1.20
C GLU A 187 -21.82 -6.12 -0.79
N ASN A 188 -21.60 -6.79 0.35
CA ASN A 188 -22.53 -7.82 0.82
C ASN A 188 -23.87 -7.20 1.27
N VAL A 189 -23.83 -6.01 1.89
CA VAL A 189 -25.05 -5.27 2.22
C VAL A 189 -25.83 -4.89 0.95
N ILE A 190 -25.15 -4.33 -0.06
CA ILE A 190 -25.78 -3.90 -1.32
C ILE A 190 -26.43 -5.08 -2.06
N VAL A 191 -25.77 -6.24 -2.07
CA VAL A 191 -26.26 -7.46 -2.74
C VAL A 191 -27.27 -8.24 -1.88
N GLY A 192 -27.51 -7.84 -0.62
CA GLY A 192 -28.46 -8.51 0.29
C GLY A 192 -27.95 -9.86 0.85
N ARG A 193 -26.64 -10.04 0.97
CA ARG A 193 -25.99 -11.22 1.56
C ARG A 193 -25.56 -10.95 3.00
N LEU A 194 -25.37 -12.01 3.77
CA LEU A 194 -24.78 -11.92 5.12
C LEU A 194 -23.43 -11.19 5.04
N ILE A 195 -23.20 -10.24 5.93
CA ILE A 195 -21.92 -9.52 6.01
C ILE A 195 -20.81 -10.40 6.58
N PRO A 196 -19.55 -10.24 6.14
CA PRO A 196 -18.40 -11.04 6.62
C PRO A 196 -17.87 -10.58 7.98
N ALA A 197 -18.76 -10.21 8.91
CA ALA A 197 -18.43 -9.79 10.27
C ALA A 197 -19.49 -10.30 11.26
N GLY A 198 -19.14 -10.32 12.56
CA GLY A 198 -20.01 -10.81 13.62
C GLY A 198 -20.47 -12.25 13.36
N THR A 199 -21.78 -12.50 13.46
CA THR A 199 -22.42 -13.80 13.23
C THR A 199 -22.23 -14.31 11.79
N GLY A 200 -22.16 -13.40 10.81
CA GLY A 200 -21.93 -13.76 9.41
C GLY A 200 -20.51 -14.26 9.11
N LEU A 201 -19.54 -14.02 10.01
CA LEU A 201 -18.16 -14.49 9.83
C LEU A 201 -18.08 -16.02 9.79
N ALA A 202 -18.86 -16.72 10.62
CA ALA A 202 -18.89 -18.19 10.63
C ALA A 202 -19.36 -18.75 9.28
N PHE A 203 -20.45 -18.18 8.74
CA PHE A 203 -20.99 -18.54 7.43
C PHE A 203 -19.97 -18.34 6.30
N HIS A 204 -19.28 -17.18 6.29
CA HIS A 204 -18.25 -16.89 5.30
C HIS A 204 -17.01 -17.78 5.44
N LYS A 205 -16.58 -18.10 6.67
CA LYS A 205 -15.46 -19.02 6.92
C LYS A 205 -15.77 -20.43 6.43
N GLU A 206 -16.95 -20.96 6.74
CA GLU A 206 -17.36 -22.29 6.28
C GLU A 206 -17.47 -22.34 4.75
N ARG A 207 -18.07 -21.31 4.14
CA ARG A 207 -18.17 -21.20 2.68
C ARG A 207 -16.79 -21.13 2.01
N ARG A 208 -15.83 -20.40 2.59
CA ARG A 208 -14.45 -20.38 2.11
C ARG A 208 -13.79 -21.74 2.22
N ARG A 209 -14.00 -22.46 3.33
CA ARG A 209 -13.48 -23.83 3.53
C ARG A 209 -14.04 -24.79 2.48
N LYS A 210 -15.36 -24.78 2.25
CA LYS A 210 -16.04 -25.62 1.24
C LYS A 210 -15.50 -25.34 -0.17
N ARG A 211 -15.35 -24.06 -0.55
CA ARG A 211 -14.74 -23.68 -1.83
C ARG A 211 -13.29 -24.15 -1.95
N GLN A 212 -12.49 -24.03 -0.90
CA GLN A 212 -11.11 -24.51 -0.91
C GLN A 212 -11.03 -26.03 -1.05
N SER A 213 -11.87 -26.78 -0.34
CA SER A 213 -11.92 -28.24 -0.47
C SER A 213 -12.39 -28.67 -1.86
N GLU A 214 -13.42 -28.02 -2.41
CA GLU A 214 -13.90 -28.29 -3.78
C GLU A 214 -12.80 -28.00 -4.80
N THR A 215 -12.08 -26.88 -4.67
CA THR A 215 -10.99 -26.51 -5.59
C THR A 215 -9.83 -27.51 -5.50
N GLN A 216 -9.46 -27.95 -4.29
CA GLN A 216 -8.43 -28.97 -4.09
C GLN A 216 -8.85 -30.32 -4.65
N GLN A 217 -10.10 -30.74 -4.46
CA GLN A 217 -10.63 -31.98 -5.01
C GLN A 217 -10.62 -31.95 -6.54
N THR A 218 -11.08 -30.86 -7.16
CA THR A 218 -11.04 -30.71 -8.62
C THR A 218 -9.61 -30.71 -9.15
N ALA A 219 -8.66 -30.05 -8.47
CA ALA A 219 -7.25 -30.06 -8.85
C ALA A 219 -6.62 -31.45 -8.75
N LEU A 220 -6.90 -32.19 -7.66
CA LEU A 220 -6.46 -33.58 -7.49
C LEU A 220 -7.05 -34.50 -8.57
N GLN A 221 -8.32 -34.31 -8.92
CA GLN A 221 -9.00 -35.12 -9.94
C GLN A 221 -8.44 -34.84 -11.34
N LEU A 222 -8.12 -33.58 -11.66
CA LEU A 222 -7.44 -33.20 -12.89
C LEU A 222 -6.03 -33.77 -12.98
N LEU A 223 -5.25 -33.69 -11.90
CA LEU A 223 -3.92 -34.30 -11.83
C LEU A 223 -3.98 -35.82 -12.02
N ALA A 224 -4.91 -36.50 -11.35
CA ALA A 224 -5.10 -37.95 -11.49
C ALA A 224 -5.49 -38.36 -12.92
N SER A 225 -6.32 -37.53 -13.60
CA SER A 225 -6.69 -37.77 -14.99
C SER A 225 -5.53 -37.54 -15.96
N ALA A 226 -4.66 -36.56 -15.69
CA ALA A 226 -3.46 -36.28 -16.47
C ALA A 226 -2.40 -37.38 -16.33
N THR A 227 -2.20 -37.93 -15.12
CA THR A 227 -1.27 -39.05 -14.90
C THR A 227 -1.75 -40.34 -15.58
N ALA A 228 -3.05 -40.64 -15.52
CA ALA A 228 -3.63 -41.80 -16.19
C ALA A 228 -3.52 -41.72 -17.73
N ALA A 229 -3.63 -40.52 -18.31
CA ALA A 229 -3.46 -40.30 -19.74
C ALA A 229 -1.99 -40.48 -20.20
N LEU A 230 -1.01 -40.15 -19.35
CA LEU A 230 0.42 -40.35 -19.64
C LEU A 230 0.82 -41.83 -19.58
N GLU A 231 0.34 -42.58 -18.58
CA GLU A 231 0.61 -44.02 -18.43
C GLU A 231 0.01 -44.84 -19.59
N GLY A 232 -1.17 -44.45 -20.09
CA GLY A 232 -1.78 -45.07 -21.27
C GLY A 232 -1.02 -44.83 -22.58
N SER A 233 -0.24 -43.75 -22.68
CA SER A 233 0.58 -43.46 -23.86
C SER A 233 1.91 -44.21 -23.87
N THR A 234 2.44 -44.59 -22.69
CA THR A 234 3.71 -45.33 -22.57
C THR A 234 3.56 -46.85 -22.69
N ALA A 235 2.35 -47.38 -22.55
CA ALA A 235 2.05 -48.81 -22.70
C ALA A 235 1.74 -49.23 -24.15
N GLY A 236 1.73 -48.29 -25.10
CA GLY A 236 1.39 -48.50 -26.52
C GLY A 236 2.56 -48.45 -27.51
N SER A 237 3.80 -48.43 -27.04
CA SER A 237 5.03 -48.47 -27.87
C SER A 237 5.85 -49.74 -27.62
#